data_AF-A0A3D2TLV5-F1
#
_entry.id   AF-A0A3D2TLV5-F1
#
_cell.length_a   1.000
_cell.length_b   1.000
_cell.length_c   1.000
_cell.angle_alpha   90.00
_cell.angle_beta   90.00
_cell.angle_gamma   90.00
#
_symmetry.space_group_name_H-M   'P 1'
#
loop_
_entity.id
_entity.type
_entity.pdbx_description
1 polymer ?
#
loop_
_entity_poly.entity_id
_entity_poly.type
_entity_poly.pdbx_seq_one_letter_code
_entity_poly.pdbx_strand_id
1 'polypeptide(L)'
;MGMGPLMGMARILLILLLTTEITTLPEDLGSGRPGVDWPDFLGPGRTSKSSETGLHLDWTQRPQIAWQCILGTSYGAPAVSRGRLLHYDRHGDLA
;
A
#
# COMPACT_ATOMS: atom_id res chain seq x y z
N MET A 1 24.10 6.94 57.25
CA MET A 1 25.11 7.16 56.19
C MET A 1 25.55 5.78 55.70
N GLY A 2 25.28 5.28 54.50
CA GLY A 2 24.58 5.81 53.34
C GLY A 2 23.93 4.66 52.55
N MET A 3 22.85 5.01 51.86
CA MET A 3 22.20 4.21 50.82
C MET A 3 23.07 4.20 49.56
N GLY A 4 23.27 3.03 48.94
CA GLY A 4 23.74 2.89 47.57
C GLY A 4 24.12 1.44 47.23
N PRO A 5 24.11 1.00 45.96
CA PRO A 5 23.26 1.40 44.84
C PRO A 5 22.64 0.15 44.19
N LEU A 6 21.53 -0.39 44.71
CA LEU A 6 20.80 -1.49 44.04
C LEU A 6 19.81 -1.01 42.96
N MET A 7 19.71 0.30 42.73
CA MET A 7 18.70 0.92 41.84
C MET A 7 19.11 0.95 40.35
N GLY A 8 20.34 0.52 40.01
CA GLY A 8 20.90 0.69 38.65
C GLY A 8 20.48 -0.37 37.63
N MET A 9 20.30 -1.64 38.05
CA MET A 9 20.06 -2.74 37.11
C MET A 9 18.59 -2.89 36.72
N ALA A 10 17.65 -2.52 37.61
CA ALA A 10 16.21 -2.57 37.35
C ALA A 10 15.73 -1.48 36.37
N ARG A 11 16.45 -0.35 36.26
CA ARG A 11 16.09 0.74 35.33
C ARG A 11 16.55 0.46 33.90
N ILE A 12 17.63 -0.31 33.72
CA ILE A 12 18.18 -0.63 32.39
C ILE A 12 17.34 -1.71 31.69
N LEU A 13 16.79 -2.67 32.44
CA LEU A 13 15.89 -3.70 31.87
C LEU A 13 14.49 -3.17 31.54
N LEU A 14 14.03 -2.07 32.16
CA LEU A 14 12.74 -1.45 31.85
C LEU A 14 12.79 -0.57 30.59
N ILE A 15 13.96 0.02 30.28
CA ILE A 15 14.12 0.92 29.12
C ILE A 15 14.25 0.13 27.79
N LEU A 16 14.68 -1.13 27.83
CA LEU A 16 14.81 -2.00 26.64
C LEU A 16 13.48 -2.60 26.15
N LEU A 17 12.38 -2.49 26.92
CA LEU A 17 11.09 -3.09 26.57
C LEU A 17 10.11 -2.13 25.85
N LEU A 18 10.49 -0.86 25.63
CA LEU A 18 9.52 0.21 25.32
C LEU A 18 9.58 0.78 23.88
N THR A 19 10.35 0.24 22.95
CA THR A 19 10.44 0.81 21.59
C THR A 19 10.28 -0.18 20.44
N THR A 20 9.47 -1.23 20.61
CA THR A 20 8.93 -1.91 19.42
C THR A 20 7.80 -1.05 18.86
N GLU A 21 8.15 -0.12 17.98
CA GLU A 21 7.18 0.53 17.10
C GLU A 21 6.50 -0.57 16.27
N ILE A 22 5.24 -0.87 16.59
CA ILE A 22 4.44 -1.78 15.76
C ILE A 22 4.02 -0.99 14.52
N THR A 23 4.78 -1.09 13.44
CA THR A 23 4.36 -0.58 12.14
C THR A 23 3.22 -1.45 11.62
N THR A 24 1.98 -1.03 11.85
CA THR A 24 0.80 -1.69 11.27
C THR A 24 0.58 -1.24 9.84
N LEU A 25 0.27 -2.17 8.95
CA LEU A 25 -0.16 -1.82 7.59
C LEU A 25 -1.45 -0.99 7.63
N PRO A 26 -1.68 -0.12 6.62
CA PRO A 26 -2.93 0.63 6.52
C PRO A 26 -4.12 -0.32 6.38
N GLU A 27 -5.34 0.16 6.68
CA GLU A 27 -6.58 -0.59 6.49
C GLU A 27 -6.73 -1.11 5.04
N ASP A 28 -7.27 -2.34 4.92
CA ASP A 28 -7.58 -2.97 3.65
C ASP A 28 -8.93 -2.53 3.09
N LEU A 29 -8.91 -1.55 2.18
CA LEU A 29 -10.13 -1.05 1.54
C LEU A 29 -10.64 -2.01 0.44
N GLY A 30 -9.83 -2.99 0.06
CA GLY A 30 -10.17 -4.02 -0.93
C GLY A 30 -10.84 -5.24 -0.31
N SER A 31 -10.81 -5.37 1.02
CA SER A 31 -11.39 -6.52 1.73
C SER A 31 -12.88 -6.69 1.37
N GLY A 32 -13.25 -7.91 0.98
CA GLY A 32 -14.62 -8.25 0.58
C GLY A 32 -15.04 -7.79 -0.82
N ARG A 33 -14.15 -7.17 -1.61
CA ARG A 33 -14.41 -6.87 -3.02
C ARG A 33 -13.96 -8.04 -3.91
N PRO A 34 -14.68 -8.33 -5.01
CA PRO A 34 -14.22 -9.30 -6.00
C PRO A 34 -12.96 -8.78 -6.71
N GLY A 35 -12.13 -9.71 -7.18
CA GLY A 35 -10.87 -9.40 -7.87
C GLY A 35 -9.64 -9.56 -6.98
N VAL A 36 -8.48 -9.21 -7.54
CA VAL A 36 -7.19 -9.24 -6.83
C VAL A 36 -6.44 -7.94 -7.10
N ASP A 37 -5.68 -7.49 -6.10
CA ASP A 37 -4.77 -6.36 -6.25
C ASP A 37 -3.72 -6.61 -7.35
N TRP A 38 -3.18 -5.51 -7.89
CA TRP A 38 -2.14 -5.49 -8.92
C TRP A 38 -0.88 -4.79 -8.39
N PRO A 39 -0.11 -5.43 -7.50
CA PRO A 39 0.88 -4.73 -6.69
C PRO A 39 2.18 -4.39 -7.43
N ASP A 40 2.51 -5.10 -8.50
CA ASP A 40 3.81 -5.04 -9.15
C ASP A 40 3.75 -5.20 -10.68
N PHE A 41 4.92 -5.03 -11.32
CA PHE A 41 5.05 -5.14 -12.76
C PHE A 41 4.62 -6.54 -13.24
N LEU A 42 3.71 -6.55 -14.23
CA LEU A 42 3.05 -7.76 -14.76
C LEU A 42 2.08 -8.43 -13.76
N GLY A 43 1.74 -7.76 -12.66
CA GLY A 43 0.69 -8.15 -11.71
C GLY A 43 1.09 -9.27 -10.77
N PRO A 44 0.16 -9.77 -9.95
CA PRO A 44 0.45 -10.68 -8.84
C PRO A 44 1.09 -12.01 -9.28
N GLY A 45 0.80 -12.45 -10.51
CA GLY A 45 1.42 -13.64 -11.11
C GLY A 45 2.63 -13.34 -11.99
N ARG A 46 3.01 -12.07 -12.16
CA ARG A 46 4.08 -11.61 -13.07
C ARG A 46 3.94 -12.07 -14.52
N THR A 47 2.70 -12.18 -15.00
CA THR A 47 2.37 -12.68 -16.35
C THR A 47 1.57 -11.70 -17.21
N SER A 48 1.26 -10.51 -16.68
CA SER A 48 0.40 -9.51 -17.33
C SER A 48 -1.03 -9.99 -17.60
N LYS A 49 -1.54 -10.91 -16.77
CA LYS A 49 -2.88 -11.47 -16.91
C LYS A 49 -3.68 -11.30 -15.61
N SER A 50 -4.93 -10.86 -15.75
CA SER A 50 -5.93 -10.91 -14.68
C SER A 50 -6.54 -12.31 -14.58
N SER A 51 -6.88 -12.73 -13.37
CA SER A 51 -7.65 -13.95 -13.11
C SER A 51 -9.16 -13.72 -13.09
N GLU A 52 -9.61 -12.46 -13.26
CA GLU A 52 -11.02 -12.10 -13.25
C GLU A 52 -11.78 -12.74 -14.43
N THR A 53 -13.00 -13.19 -14.15
CA THR A 53 -13.89 -13.83 -15.12
C THR A 53 -15.30 -13.26 -14.97
N GLY A 54 -16.20 -13.58 -15.91
CA GLY A 54 -17.59 -13.10 -15.87
C GLY A 54 -17.75 -11.59 -16.14
N LEU A 55 -16.72 -10.94 -16.69
CA LEU A 55 -16.77 -9.53 -17.07
C LEU A 55 -17.62 -9.34 -18.33
N HIS A 56 -18.48 -8.32 -18.34
CA HIS A 56 -19.22 -7.92 -19.52
C HIS A 56 -18.32 -7.12 -20.46
N LEU A 57 -17.72 -7.81 -21.43
CA LEU A 57 -16.79 -7.24 -22.40
C LEU A 57 -17.47 -6.88 -23.73
N ASP A 58 -18.79 -6.59 -23.72
CA ASP A 58 -19.46 -6.00 -24.87
C ASP A 58 -19.28 -4.48 -24.83
N TRP A 59 -18.35 -3.98 -25.64
CA TRP A 59 -18.00 -2.57 -25.76
C TRP A 59 -18.73 -1.88 -26.92
N THR A 60 -19.80 -2.46 -27.46
CA THR A 60 -20.65 -1.79 -28.47
C THR A 60 -21.12 -0.42 -27.99
N GLN A 61 -21.38 -0.30 -26.69
CA GLN A 61 -21.50 0.96 -25.98
C GLN A 61 -20.25 1.18 -25.13
N ARG A 62 -19.69 2.39 -25.19
CA ARG A 62 -18.55 2.76 -24.35
C ARG A 62 -18.92 2.63 -22.86
N PRO A 63 -18.12 1.93 -22.04
CA PRO A 63 -18.38 1.88 -20.61
C PRO A 63 -18.39 3.26 -19.96
N GLN A 64 -19.24 3.38 -18.95
CA GLN A 64 -19.34 4.58 -18.13
C GLN A 64 -18.01 4.82 -17.42
N ILE A 65 -17.55 6.08 -17.41
CA ILE A 65 -16.37 6.47 -16.63
C ILE A 65 -16.80 6.52 -15.17
N ALA A 66 -16.23 5.64 -14.33
CA ALA A 66 -16.52 5.64 -12.89
C ALA A 66 -15.86 6.82 -12.17
N TRP A 67 -14.63 7.19 -12.57
CA TRP A 67 -13.87 8.32 -12.05
C TRP A 67 -12.72 8.68 -13.00
N GLN A 68 -12.19 9.89 -12.86
CA GLN A 68 -11.01 10.35 -13.59
C GLN A 68 -10.24 11.34 -12.70
N CYS A 69 -8.91 11.37 -12.84
CA CYS A 69 -8.06 12.39 -12.22
C CYS A 69 -7.09 12.96 -13.26
N ILE A 70 -6.61 14.18 -13.04
CA ILE A 70 -5.58 14.81 -13.87
C ILE A 70 -4.22 14.40 -13.30
N LEU A 71 -3.31 13.97 -14.17
CA LEU A 71 -1.95 13.53 -13.83
C LEU A 71 -0.91 14.43 -14.51
N GLY A 72 0.30 14.47 -13.93
CA GLY A 72 1.51 15.00 -14.54
C GLY A 72 2.11 14.07 -15.61
N THR A 73 3.39 14.29 -15.91
CA THR A 73 4.13 13.45 -16.87
C THR A 73 4.53 12.13 -16.22
N SER A 74 4.16 10.99 -16.82
CA SER A 74 4.51 9.67 -16.30
C SER A 74 4.89 8.69 -17.40
N TYR A 75 5.70 7.69 -17.01
CA TYR A 75 6.02 6.50 -17.81
C TYR A 75 5.96 5.26 -16.90
N GLY A 76 4.85 5.07 -16.21
CA GLY A 76 4.64 3.92 -15.32
C GLY A 76 3.20 3.43 -15.36
N ALA A 77 3.02 2.12 -15.21
CA ALA A 77 1.70 1.56 -14.89
C ALA A 77 1.37 1.85 -13.41
N PRO A 78 0.09 2.09 -13.06
CA PRO A 78 -0.29 2.17 -11.66
C PRO A 78 -0.12 0.81 -10.96
N ALA A 79 0.08 0.85 -9.65
CA ALA A 79 -0.03 -0.32 -8.77
C ALA A 79 -1.34 -0.23 -7.98
N VAL A 80 -1.95 -1.36 -7.70
CA VAL A 80 -3.11 -1.44 -6.79
C VAL A 80 -2.72 -2.29 -5.60
N SER A 81 -2.92 -1.77 -4.39
CA SER A 81 -2.69 -2.50 -3.15
C SER A 81 -3.66 -2.05 -2.07
N ARG A 82 -4.26 -3.00 -1.37
CA ARG A 82 -5.20 -2.81 -0.25
C ARG A 82 -6.37 -1.92 -0.66
N GLY A 83 -6.87 -2.11 -1.87
CA GLY A 83 -7.96 -1.33 -2.47
C GLY A 83 -7.61 0.12 -2.83
N ARG A 84 -6.32 0.46 -2.94
CA ARG A 84 -5.85 1.80 -3.32
C ARG A 84 -5.04 1.72 -4.61
N LEU A 85 -5.28 2.67 -5.50
CA LEU A 85 -4.45 2.87 -6.69
C LEU A 85 -3.33 3.85 -6.36
N LEU A 86 -2.09 3.41 -6.59
CA LEU A 86 -0.88 4.20 -6.46
C LEU A 86 -0.34 4.45 -7.87
N HIS A 87 -0.11 5.71 -8.19
CA HIS A 87 0.47 6.11 -9.48
C HIS A 87 1.54 7.15 -9.23
N TYR A 88 2.65 7.01 -9.94
CA TYR A 88 3.71 8.00 -9.94
C TYR A 88 3.56 8.89 -11.17
N ASP A 89 3.62 10.19 -10.97
CA ASP A 89 3.66 11.19 -12.02
C ASP A 89 4.57 12.36 -11.59
N ARG A 90 5.07 13.09 -12.60
CA ARG A 90 6.00 14.20 -12.43
C ARG A 90 5.33 15.51 -12.79
N HIS A 91 5.48 16.50 -11.91
CA HIS A 91 5.01 17.86 -12.13
C HIS A 91 6.19 18.82 -12.31
N GLY A 92 6.59 19.06 -13.57
CA GLY A 92 7.73 19.93 -13.89
C GLY A 92 9.05 19.40 -13.33
N ASP A 93 9.96 20.30 -12.96
CA ASP A 93 11.27 19.97 -12.37
C ASP A 93 11.24 19.91 -10.83
N LEU A 94 10.07 19.69 -10.25
CA LEU A 94 9.93 19.48 -8.81
C LEU A 94 10.44 18.07 -8.47
N ALA A 95 11.46 18.01 -7.60
CA ALA A 95 12.01 16.78 -7.04
C ALA A 95 11.02 16.14 -6.06
#